data_AF-A0A962M3I0-F1
#
_entry.id   AF-A0A962M3I0-F1
#
_cell.length_a   1.000
_cell.length_b   1.000
_cell.length_c   1.000
_cell.angle_alpha   90.00
_cell.angle_beta   90.00
_cell.angle_gamma   90.00
#
_symmetry.space_group_name_H-M   'P 1'
#
loop_
_entity.id
_entity.type
_entity.pdbx_description
1 polymer ?
#
loop_
_entity_poly.entity_id
_entity_poly.type
_entity_poly.pdbx_seq_one_letter_code
_entity_poly.pdbx_strand_id
1 'polypeptide(L)'
;GRKPGANGKLPAVGDTVDLAIPSWTNTIGAAELGSVWTDPEFDPKLRAFYYARVIEIPTPRWTAYDRVKFKLDLPAEVPLKTQERAYTSPIWYNPR
;
A
#
# COMPACT_ATOMS: atom_id res chain seq x y z
N GLY A 1 3.80 7.94 11.78
CA GLY A 1 2.98 6.95 11.04
C GLY A 1 1.52 7.37 11.02
N ARG A 2 0.70 6.79 10.14
CA ARG A 2 -0.76 7.00 10.12
C ARG A 2 -1.36 6.52 11.45
N LYS A 3 -2.33 7.27 11.99
CA LYS A 3 -3.04 6.90 13.23
C LYS A 3 -4.39 6.26 12.89
N PRO A 4 -4.80 5.18 13.57
CA PRO A 4 -6.16 4.66 13.43
C PRO A 4 -7.20 5.72 13.81
N GLY A 5 -8.33 5.75 13.11
CA GLY A 5 -9.48 6.55 13.47
C GLY A 5 -10.26 5.95 14.65
N ALA A 6 -11.34 6.61 15.06
CA ALA A 6 -12.19 6.16 16.17
C ALA A 6 -12.79 4.75 15.97
N ASN A 7 -12.87 4.27 14.73
CA ASN A 7 -13.33 2.94 14.36
C ASN A 7 -12.20 1.89 14.30
N GLY A 8 -10.98 2.21 14.76
CA GLY A 8 -9.81 1.33 14.73
C GLY A 8 -9.20 1.13 13.34
N LYS A 9 -9.75 1.74 12.28
CA LYS A 9 -9.23 1.61 10.91
C LYS A 9 -8.20 2.69 10.63
N LEU A 10 -7.14 2.32 9.93
CA LEU A 10 -6.18 3.29 9.39
C LEU A 10 -6.82 4.02 8.20
N PRO A 11 -6.62 5.35 8.06
CA PRO A 11 -7.03 6.07 6.86
C PRO A 11 -6.27 5.54 5.64
N ALA A 12 -6.85 5.70 4.45
CA ALA A 12 -6.17 5.40 3.20
C ALA A 12 -4.82 6.14 3.11
N VAL A 13 -3.88 5.59 2.37
CA VAL A 13 -2.68 6.35 1.99
C VAL A 13 -3.10 7.51 1.08
N GLY A 14 -2.30 8.57 1.08
CA GLY A 14 -2.56 9.71 0.18
C GLY A 14 -2.44 9.32 -1.29
N ASP A 15 -2.94 10.20 -2.15
CA ASP A 15 -3.04 10.00 -3.60
C ASP A 15 -2.46 11.24 -4.30
N THR A 16 -1.47 11.02 -5.15
CA THR A 16 -0.80 12.08 -5.92
C THR A 16 -0.97 11.90 -7.42
N VAL A 17 -1.88 11.01 -7.86
CA VAL A 17 -2.10 10.73 -9.27
C VAL A 17 -2.79 11.90 -9.94
N ASP A 18 -2.15 12.42 -10.98
CA ASP A 18 -2.77 13.30 -11.97
C ASP A 18 -3.32 12.44 -13.12
N LEU A 19 -4.60 12.62 -13.39
CA LEU A 19 -5.34 11.89 -14.42
C LEU A 19 -5.37 12.61 -15.77
N ALA A 20 -5.06 13.91 -15.80
CA ALA A 20 -4.93 14.70 -17.04
C ALA A 20 -3.61 14.38 -17.75
N ILE A 21 -2.55 14.17 -16.98
CA ILE A 21 -1.26 13.63 -17.41
C ILE A 21 -0.98 12.39 -16.55
N PRO A 22 -1.17 11.15 -17.04
CA PRO A 22 -1.22 9.92 -16.24
C PRO A 22 0.14 9.65 -15.56
N SER A 23 0.33 10.34 -14.44
CA SER A 23 1.59 10.51 -13.73
C SER A 23 1.29 10.72 -12.25
N TRP A 24 2.32 10.60 -11.43
CA TRP A 24 2.19 10.76 -9.99
C TRP A 24 3.53 11.25 -9.42
N THR A 25 3.49 11.75 -8.19
CA THR A 25 4.72 12.15 -7.48
C THR A 25 4.94 11.28 -6.25
N ASN A 26 6.17 10.80 -6.08
CA ASN A 26 6.56 9.98 -4.92
C ASN A 26 6.86 10.86 -3.69
N THR A 27 5.99 11.84 -3.42
CA THR A 27 6.13 12.79 -2.30
C THR A 27 5.59 12.24 -0.97
N ILE A 28 4.83 11.13 -1.01
CA ILE A 28 4.25 10.48 0.16
C ILE A 28 4.91 9.11 0.33
N GLY A 29 5.53 8.90 1.48
CA GLY A 29 6.29 7.69 1.80
C GLY A 29 7.76 7.99 2.02
N ALA A 30 8.61 7.00 1.81
CA ALA A 30 10.06 7.11 1.89
C ALA A 30 10.71 6.08 0.96
N ALA A 31 11.93 6.35 0.51
CA ALA A 31 12.72 5.39 -0.27
C ALA A 31 13.09 4.14 0.55
N GLU A 32 13.20 4.29 1.88
CA GLU A 32 13.45 3.23 2.83
C GLU A 32 12.56 3.41 4.06
N LEU A 33 12.02 2.30 4.57
CA LEU A 33 11.21 2.27 5.79
C LEU A 33 11.82 1.28 6.77
N GLY A 34 12.18 1.77 7.95
CA GLY A 34 12.68 0.96 9.06
C GLY A 34 11.92 1.26 10.35
N SER A 35 11.69 0.24 11.17
CA SER A 35 11.13 0.39 12.50
C SER A 35 11.47 -0.82 13.35
N VAL A 36 11.46 -0.66 14.67
CA VAL A 36 11.53 -1.76 15.64
C VAL A 36 10.14 -1.96 16.21
N TRP A 37 9.64 -3.19 16.16
CA TRP A 37 8.33 -3.56 16.69
C TRP A 37 8.48 -4.77 17.60
N THR A 38 7.80 -4.71 18.74
CA THR A 38 7.71 -5.79 19.72
C THR A 38 6.26 -6.26 19.77
N ASP A 39 6.04 -7.57 19.69
CA ASP A 39 4.72 -8.17 19.86
C ASP A 39 4.34 -8.17 21.36
N PRO A 40 3.35 -7.36 21.78
CA PRO A 40 2.93 -7.28 23.18
C PRO A 40 2.21 -8.54 23.67
N GLU A 41 1.74 -9.40 22.77
CA GLU A 41 0.99 -10.63 23.08
C GLU A 41 1.83 -11.89 22.84
N PHE A 42 3.14 -11.74 22.67
CA PHE A 42 4.03 -12.85 22.39
C PHE A 42 4.05 -13.90 23.51
N ASP A 43 3.70 -15.13 23.16
CA ASP A 43 3.86 -16.31 24.01
C ASP A 43 4.93 -17.26 23.41
N PRO A 44 6.07 -17.48 24.09
CA PRO A 44 7.13 -18.36 23.59
C PRO A 44 6.71 -19.85 23.50
N LYS A 45 5.56 -20.24 24.06
CA LYS A 45 5.02 -21.59 23.93
C LYS A 45 4.23 -21.80 22.65
N LEU A 46 3.90 -20.73 21.92
CA LEU A 46 3.11 -20.79 20.70
C LEU A 46 4.00 -20.64 19.46
N ARG A 47 3.62 -21.33 18.38
CA ARG A 47 4.20 -21.07 17.06
C ARG A 47 3.72 -19.71 16.57
N ALA A 48 4.64 -18.91 16.04
CA ALA A 48 4.32 -17.61 15.47
C ALA A 48 5.08 -17.41 14.15
N PHE A 49 4.60 -16.49 13.33
CA PHE A 49 5.35 -16.02 12.17
C PHE A 49 5.09 -14.53 11.96
N TYR A 50 6.11 -13.83 11.48
CA TYR A 50 6.07 -12.39 11.30
C TYR A 50 6.49 -12.04 9.87
N TYR A 51 5.79 -11.09 9.26
CA TYR A 51 6.15 -10.53 7.97
C TYR A 51 5.78 -9.05 7.95
N ALA A 52 6.53 -8.25 7.20
CA ALA A 52 6.18 -6.87 6.95
C ALA A 52 5.30 -6.79 5.69
N ARG A 53 4.31 -5.90 5.71
CA ARG A 53 3.54 -5.50 4.53
C ARG A 53 3.75 -4.04 4.25
N VAL A 54 3.97 -3.70 2.98
CA VAL A 54 4.10 -2.32 2.51
C VAL A 54 2.98 -2.05 1.51
N ILE A 55 2.48 -0.82 1.50
CA ILE A 55 1.44 -0.37 0.59
C ILE A 55 1.93 0.89 -0.11
N GLU A 56 1.92 0.87 -1.44
CA GLU A 56 2.29 2.03 -2.25
C GLU A 56 1.14 3.04 -2.27
N ILE A 57 1.46 4.30 -2.54
CA ILE A 57 0.42 5.25 -2.97
C ILE A 57 -0.20 4.79 -4.29
N PRO A 58 -1.43 5.22 -4.62
CA PRO A 58 -2.02 4.93 -5.91
C PRO A 58 -1.11 5.38 -7.06
N THR A 59 -1.05 4.56 -8.11
CA THR A 59 -0.36 4.87 -9.35
C THR A 59 -1.36 4.82 -10.52
N PRO A 60 -1.11 5.52 -11.63
CA PRO A 60 -1.96 5.42 -12.81
C PRO A 60 -1.97 4.00 -13.35
N ARG A 61 -3.16 3.45 -13.60
CA ARG A 61 -3.31 2.17 -14.29
C ARG A 61 -3.11 2.37 -15.80
N TRP A 62 -2.78 1.30 -16.54
CA TRP A 62 -2.67 1.31 -18.00
C TRP A 62 -3.87 1.99 -18.71
N THR A 63 -5.08 1.84 -18.19
CA THR A 63 -6.30 2.49 -18.70
C THR A 63 -6.26 4.02 -18.64
N ALA A 64 -5.59 4.60 -17.64
CA ALA A 64 -5.38 6.05 -17.59
C ALA A 64 -4.43 6.54 -18.68
N TYR A 65 -3.39 5.75 -18.99
CA TYR A 65 -2.50 6.03 -20.11
C TYR A 65 -3.23 5.98 -21.45
N ASP A 66 -4.01 4.93 -21.69
CA ASP A 66 -4.77 4.77 -22.93
C ASP A 66 -5.82 5.86 -23.12
N ARG A 67 -6.53 6.24 -22.04
CA ARG A 67 -7.48 7.35 -22.08
C ARG A 67 -6.85 8.64 -22.60
N VAL A 68 -5.68 9.02 -22.07
CA VAL A 68 -5.01 10.26 -22.46
C VAL A 68 -4.37 10.13 -23.85
N LYS A 69 -3.74 8.99 -24.16
CA LYS A 69 -3.09 8.74 -25.44
C LYS A 69 -4.07 8.69 -26.61
N PHE A 70 -5.18 8.00 -26.45
CA PHE A 70 -6.17 7.76 -27.50
C PHE A 70 -7.40 8.66 -27.41
N LYS A 71 -7.45 9.56 -26.41
CA LYS A 71 -8.57 10.49 -26.17
C LYS A 71 -9.92 9.76 -26.02
N LEU A 72 -9.90 8.66 -25.26
CA LEU A 72 -11.08 7.83 -25.04
C LEU A 72 -11.98 8.46 -23.98
N ASP A 73 -13.29 8.36 -24.19
CA ASP A 73 -14.28 8.53 -23.13
C ASP A 73 -14.53 7.15 -22.51
N LEU A 74 -14.00 6.94 -21.31
CA LEU A 74 -14.10 5.66 -20.61
C LEU A 74 -15.29 5.68 -19.65
N PRO A 75 -16.09 4.60 -19.59
CA PRO A 75 -17.14 4.47 -18.58
C PRO A 75 -16.62 4.64 -17.15
N ALA A 76 -17.47 5.14 -16.25
CA ALA A 76 -17.09 5.47 -14.87
C ALA A 76 -16.64 4.25 -14.05
N GLU A 77 -17.07 3.06 -14.42
CA GLU A 77 -16.67 1.78 -13.82
C GLU A 77 -15.23 1.36 -14.14
N VAL A 78 -14.59 1.96 -15.16
CA VAL A 78 -13.22 1.60 -15.55
C VAL A 78 -12.24 2.20 -14.54
N PRO A 79 -11.49 1.37 -13.77
CA PRO A 79 -10.56 1.90 -12.79
C PRO A 79 -9.36 2.51 -13.52
N LEU A 80 -9.00 3.73 -13.13
CA LEU A 80 -7.89 4.52 -13.70
C LEU A 80 -6.64 4.54 -12.80
N LYS A 81 -6.77 4.05 -11.57
CA LYS A 81 -5.68 3.96 -10.60
C LYS A 81 -5.55 2.52 -10.13
N THR A 82 -4.34 2.11 -9.78
CA THR A 82 -4.05 0.86 -9.09
C THR A 82 -3.28 1.18 -7.81
N GLN A 83 -3.23 0.22 -6.89
CA GLN A 83 -2.45 0.34 -5.67
C GLN A 83 -1.74 -0.97 -5.39
N GLU A 84 -0.43 -0.93 -5.37
CA GLU A 84 0.40 -2.10 -5.18
C GLU A 84 0.68 -2.36 -3.69
N ARG A 85 0.93 -3.64 -3.39
CA ARG A 85 1.25 -4.12 -2.04
C ARG A 85 2.39 -5.11 -2.12
N ALA A 86 3.37 -4.93 -1.24
CA ALA A 86 4.48 -5.85 -1.10
C ALA A 86 4.39 -6.58 0.25
N TYR A 87 4.81 -7.84 0.26
CA TYR A 87 4.90 -8.70 1.43
C TYR A 87 6.32 -9.23 1.52
N THR A 88 6.92 -9.20 2.70
CA THR A 88 8.23 -9.82 2.91
C THR A 88 8.07 -11.32 3.12
N SER A 89 9.18 -12.05 2.96
CA SER A 89 9.26 -13.43 3.44
C SER A 89 8.92 -13.50 4.93
N PRO A 90 8.21 -14.56 5.38
CA PRO A 90 7.90 -14.74 6.78
C PRO A 90 9.13 -15.18 7.58
N ILE A 91 9.24 -14.67 8.80
CA ILE A 91 10.18 -15.11 9.82
C ILE A 91 9.40 -16.02 10.77
N TRP A 92 9.80 -17.29 10.87
CA TRP A 92 9.11 -18.29 11.68
C TRP A 92 9.71 -18.38 13.09
N TYR A 93 8.84 -18.46 14.09
CA TYR A 93 9.18 -18.80 15.47
C TYR A 93 8.57 -20.16 15.83
N ASN A 94 9.45 -21.11 16.18
CA ASN A 94 9.08 -22.44 16.65
C ASN A 94 9.51 -22.59 18.12
N PRO A 95 8.56 -22.85 19.04
CA PRO A 95 8.87 -23.18 20.44
C PRO A 95 9.85 -24.35 20.54
N ARG A 96 10.75 -24.29 21.52
CA ARG A 96 11.68 -25.37 21.86
C ARG A 96 11.14 -26.23 22.99
#